data_AF-G9YJP9-F1
#
_entry.id   AF-G9YJP9-F1
#
_cell.length_a   1.000
_cell.length_b   1.000
_cell.length_c   1.000
_cell.angle_alpha   90.00
_cell.angle_beta   90.00
_cell.angle_gamma   90.00
#
_symmetry.space_group_name_H-M   'P 1'
#
loop_
_entity.id
_entity.type
_entity.pdbx_description
1 polymer ?
#
loop_
_entity_poly.entity_id
_entity_poly.type
_entity_poly.pdbx_seq_one_letter_code
_entity_poly.pdbx_strand_id
1 'polypeptide(L)'
;MTTIAEIFRLLQERLNYTSIARACHVSVTTVIRYCSLISISRPNELPTVLGVDEFRGNAAGQKYQVILTDPDSHNIIDSLPKKDTNALYRYSLPIAEMRDRRFALL
;
A
#
# COMPACT_ATOMS: atom_id res chain seq x y z
N MET A 1 3.25 -26.16 -12.65
CA MET A 1 4.19 -25.30 -11.91
C MET A 1 3.38 -24.21 -11.24
N THR A 2 3.50 -24.03 -9.93
CA THR A 2 2.88 -22.90 -9.23
C THR A 2 3.56 -21.62 -9.69
N THR A 3 2.81 -20.71 -10.30
CA THR A 3 3.32 -19.41 -10.73
C THR A 3 3.08 -18.39 -9.62
N ILE A 4 3.93 -17.35 -9.57
CA ILE A 4 3.71 -16.19 -8.69
C ILE A 4 2.33 -15.55 -8.92
N ALA A 5 1.82 -15.62 -10.15
CA ALA A 5 0.50 -15.14 -10.53
C ALA A 5 -0.64 -15.88 -9.79
N GLU A 6 -0.51 -17.20 -9.60
CA GLU A 6 -1.53 -17.97 -8.88
C GLU A 6 -1.58 -17.61 -7.40
N ILE A 7 -0.41 -17.40 -6.78
CA ILE A 7 -0.33 -16.92 -5.40
C ILE A 7 -1.02 -15.55 -5.26
N PHE A 8 -0.79 -14.63 -6.19
CA PHE A 8 -1.41 -13.31 -6.18
C PHE A 8 -2.92 -13.36 -6.43
N ARG A 9 -3.39 -14.23 -7.32
CA ARG A 9 -4.82 -14.46 -7.54
C ARG A 9 -5.51 -14.91 -6.25
N LEU A 10 -4.92 -15.87 -5.54
CA LEU A 10 -5.47 -16.38 -4.27
C LEU A 10 -5.41 -15.35 -3.13
N LEU A 11 -4.42 -14.44 -3.13
CA LEU A 11 -4.39 -13.30 -2.20
C LEU A 11 -5.55 -12.33 -2.45
N GLN A 12 -5.90 -12.08 -3.73
CA GLN A 12 -7.05 -11.24 -4.10
C GLN A 12 -8.38 -11.85 -3.64
N GLU A 13 -8.47 -13.18 -3.58
CA GLU A 13 -9.63 -13.91 -3.03
C GLU A 13 -9.70 -13.89 -1.49
N ARG A 14 -8.81 -13.13 -0.82
CA ARG A 14 -8.75 -12.96 0.64
C ARG A 14 -8.48 -14.26 1.41
N LEU A 15 -7.79 -15.21 0.79
CA LEU A 15 -7.33 -16.42 1.48
C LEU A 15 -6.15 -16.12 2.40
N ASN A 16 -6.10 -16.81 3.54
CA ASN A 16 -4.95 -16.71 4.44
C ASN A 16 -3.72 -17.43 3.87
N TYR A 17 -2.53 -17.03 4.31
CA TYR A 17 -1.26 -17.56 3.77
C TYR A 17 -1.11 -19.08 3.88
N THR A 18 -1.65 -19.70 4.94
CA THR A 18 -1.63 -21.17 5.11
C THR A 18 -2.46 -21.88 4.04
N SER A 19 -3.61 -21.33 3.69
CA SER A 19 -4.50 -21.89 2.67
C SER A 19 -3.87 -21.75 1.28
N ILE A 20 -3.27 -20.59 1.01
CA ILE A 20 -2.54 -20.34 -0.25
C ILE A 20 -1.34 -21.29 -0.37
N ALA A 21 -0.53 -21.42 0.68
CA ALA A 21 0.62 -22.32 0.72
C ALA A 21 0.22 -23.77 0.39
N ARG A 22 -0.90 -24.23 0.97
CA ARG A 22 -1.45 -25.57 0.71
C ARG A 22 -1.91 -25.73 -0.74
N ALA A 23 -2.69 -24.77 -1.27
CA ALA A 23 -3.20 -24.80 -2.64
C ALA A 23 -2.08 -24.74 -3.69
N CYS A 24 -1.01 -24.01 -3.37
CA CYS A 24 0.13 -23.78 -4.25
C CYS A 24 1.28 -24.78 -4.04
N HIS A 25 1.16 -25.73 -3.11
CA HIS A 25 2.22 -26.69 -2.75
C HIS A 25 3.57 -26.03 -2.42
N VAL A 26 3.54 -24.92 -1.68
CA VAL A 26 4.73 -24.18 -1.22
C VAL A 26 4.70 -23.98 0.29
N SER A 27 5.80 -23.54 0.90
CA SER A 27 5.79 -23.13 2.30
C SER A 27 5.08 -21.79 2.50
N VAL A 28 4.52 -21.56 3.69
CA VAL A 28 3.96 -20.24 4.08
C VAL A 28 5.02 -19.15 3.97
N THR A 29 6.27 -19.45 4.32
CA THR A 29 7.41 -18.52 4.17
C THR A 29 7.66 -18.12 2.72
N THR A 30 7.39 -19.02 1.76
CA THR A 30 7.50 -18.72 0.32
C THR A 30 6.41 -17.75 -0.11
N VAL A 31 5.17 -17.95 0.36
CA VAL A 31 4.06 -17.00 0.11
C VAL A 31 4.40 -15.61 0.65
N ILE A 32 4.86 -15.52 1.91
CA ILE A 32 5.25 -14.26 2.55
C ILE A 32 6.37 -13.57 1.75
N ARG A 33 7.40 -14.31 1.33
CA ARG A 33 8.50 -13.77 0.54
C ARG A 33 8.02 -13.20 -0.80
N TYR A 34 7.04 -13.81 -1.44
CA TYR A 34 6.45 -13.25 -2.66
C TYR A 34 5.63 -11.99 -2.38
N CYS A 35 4.91 -11.91 -1.27
CA CYS A 35 4.26 -10.65 -0.85
C CYS A 35 5.30 -9.53 -0.67
N SER A 36 6.49 -9.84 -0.15
CA SER A 36 7.58 -8.86 -0.02
C SER A 36 8.17 -8.36 -1.34
N LEU A 37 7.89 -9.04 -2.46
CA LEU A 37 8.28 -8.55 -3.80
C LEU A 37 7.28 -7.53 -4.36
N ILE A 38 6.10 -7.41 -3.75
CA ILE A 38 5.10 -6.43 -4.16
C ILE A 38 5.59 -5.06 -3.69
N SER A 39 5.94 -4.21 -4.66
CA SER A 39 6.19 -2.80 -4.42
C SER A 39 5.00 -2.01 -4.95
N ILE A 40 4.20 -1.46 -4.05
CA ILE A 40 3.10 -0.56 -4.41
C ILE A 40 3.72 0.83 -4.59
N SER A 41 3.69 1.33 -5.82
CA SER A 41 4.19 2.66 -6.14
C SER A 41 3.31 3.71 -5.46
N ARG A 42 3.94 4.76 -4.93
CA ARG A 42 3.19 5.94 -4.51
C ARG A 42 2.52 6.60 -5.71
N PRO A 43 1.36 7.25 -5.51
CA PRO A 43 0.75 8.00 -6.59
C PRO A 43 1.67 9.15 -7.03
N ASN A 44 1.67 9.44 -8.32
CA ASN A 44 2.45 10.55 -8.89
C ASN A 44 1.83 11.91 -8.61
N GLU A 45 0.54 11.94 -8.21
CA GLU A 45 -0.26 13.12 -7.94
C GLU A 45 -1.21 12.82 -6.77
N LEU A 46 -1.48 13.81 -5.93
CA LEU A 46 -2.51 13.70 -4.90
C LEU A 46 -3.89 13.95 -5.52
N PRO A 47 -4.95 13.26 -5.05
CA PRO A 47 -6.32 13.55 -5.48
C PRO A 47 -6.73 14.97 -5.08
N THR A 48 -7.79 15.48 -5.71
CA THR A 48 -8.37 16.79 -5.37
C THR A 48 -8.89 16.81 -3.93
N VAL A 49 -9.46 15.69 -3.48
CA VAL A 49 -9.92 15.49 -2.09
C VAL A 49 -9.12 14.33 -1.49
N LEU A 50 -8.50 14.56 -0.34
CA LEU A 50 -7.77 13.54 0.40
C LEU A 50 -8.51 13.20 1.68
N GLY A 51 -9.05 11.98 1.76
CA GLY A 51 -9.58 11.40 2.98
C GLY A 51 -8.44 10.96 3.90
N VAL A 52 -8.54 11.33 5.18
CA VAL A 52 -7.57 10.93 6.21
C VAL A 52 -8.35 10.38 7.39
N ASP A 53 -8.13 9.11 7.71
CA ASP A 53 -8.80 8.44 8.82
C ASP A 53 -7.83 7.59 9.65
N GLU A 54 -8.18 7.31 10.90
CA GLU A 54 -7.39 6.48 11.81
C GLU A 54 -8.06 5.12 12.03
N PHE A 55 -7.29 4.06 11.80
CA PHE A 55 -7.74 2.69 12.08
C PHE A 55 -6.84 2.04 13.12
N ARG A 56 -7.42 1.12 13.91
CA ARG A 56 -6.64 0.34 14.87
C ARG A 56 -5.85 -0.74 14.12
N GLY A 57 -4.56 -0.86 14.43
CA GLY A 57 -3.73 -1.94 13.92
C GLY A 57 -2.49 -2.16 14.79
N ASN A 58 -1.57 -3.00 14.33
CA ASN A 58 -0.36 -3.38 15.07
C ASN A 58 0.95 -3.16 14.28
N ALA A 59 0.89 -2.38 13.21
CA ALA A 59 2.03 -2.14 12.34
C ALA A 59 2.94 -1.03 12.89
N ALA A 60 4.23 -1.10 12.55
CA ALA A 60 5.24 -0.07 12.87
C ALA A 60 5.35 0.32 14.36
N GLY A 61 4.97 -0.58 15.27
CA GLY A 61 4.97 -0.33 16.71
C GLY A 61 3.91 0.69 17.18
N GLN A 62 2.91 0.99 16.35
CA GLN A 62 1.84 1.94 16.65
C GLN A 62 0.51 1.21 16.84
N LYS A 63 -0.32 1.69 17.78
CA LYS A 63 -1.67 1.15 18.03
C LYS A 63 -2.70 1.61 16.99
N TYR A 64 -2.48 2.80 16.44
CA TYR A 64 -3.33 3.38 15.41
C TYR A 64 -2.47 3.71 14.20
N GLN A 65 -2.99 3.41 13.03
CA GLN A 65 -2.40 3.73 11.74
C GLN A 65 -3.35 4.67 11.01
N VAL A 66 -2.81 5.40 10.04
CA VAL A 66 -3.59 6.31 9.21
C VAL A 66 -3.80 5.68 7.86
N ILE A 67 -5.02 5.78 7.35
CA ILE A 67 -5.33 5.45 5.96
C ILE A 67 -5.56 6.75 5.19
N LEU A 68 -4.96 6.81 4.02
CA LEU A 68 -5.18 7.85 3.03
C LEU A 68 -6.10 7.29 1.95
N THR A 69 -7.20 7.98 1.67
CA THR A 69 -8.19 7.54 0.69
C THR A 69 -8.53 8.67 -0.27
N ASP A 70 -8.92 8.29 -1.48
CA ASP A 70 -9.63 9.16 -2.39
C ASP A 70 -11.13 8.90 -2.18
N PRO A 71 -11.87 9.81 -1.53
CA PRO A 71 -13.29 9.62 -1.27
C PRO A 71 -14.14 9.67 -2.54
N ASP A 72 -13.67 10.33 -3.60
CA ASP A 72 -14.41 10.44 -4.87
C ASP A 72 -14.29 9.15 -5.68
N SER A 73 -13.07 8.60 -5.75
CA SER A 73 -12.82 7.35 -6.46
C SER A 73 -13.03 6.10 -5.60
N HIS A 74 -13.33 6.26 -4.31
CA HIS A 74 -13.40 5.19 -3.29
C HIS A 74 -12.15 4.28 -3.24
N ASN A 75 -10.97 4.82 -3.55
CA ASN A 75 -9.72 4.05 -3.56
C ASN A 75 -8.87 4.33 -2.32
N ILE A 76 -8.14 3.31 -1.89
CA ILE A 76 -7.08 3.47 -0.88
C ILE A 76 -5.83 3.95 -1.59
N ILE A 77 -5.27 5.05 -1.10
CA ILE A 77 -4.06 5.65 -1.65
C ILE A 77 -2.82 5.07 -0.96
N ASP A 78 -2.80 5.13 0.38
CA ASP A 78 -1.67 4.64 1.16
C ASP A 78 -2.05 4.48 2.64
N SER A 79 -1.15 3.88 3.41
CA SER A 79 -1.23 3.81 4.88
C SER A 79 0.03 4.40 5.52
N LEU A 80 -0.15 5.29 6.50
CA LEU A 80 0.95 5.88 7.25
C LEU A 80 0.99 5.32 8.68
N PRO A 81 2.18 5.23 9.30
CA PRO A 81 2.30 4.69 10.65
C PRO A 81 1.63 5.57 11.72
N LYS A 82 1.45 6.88 11.50
CA LYS A 82 0.91 7.81 12.50
C LYS A 82 0.27 9.05 11.87
N LYS A 83 -0.72 9.62 12.56
CA LYS A 83 -1.40 10.88 12.19
C LYS A 83 -0.68 12.07 12.77
N ASP A 84 0.51 12.36 12.25
CA ASP A 84 1.17 13.61 12.56
C ASP A 84 1.38 14.45 11.28
N THR A 85 1.31 15.77 11.45
CA THR A 85 1.43 16.73 10.35
C THR A 85 2.74 16.59 9.60
N ASN A 86 3.82 16.20 10.28
CA ASN A 86 5.14 16.01 9.69
C ASN A 86 5.16 14.75 8.80
N ALA A 87 4.48 13.68 9.18
CA ALA A 87 4.33 12.45 8.42
C ALA A 87 3.52 12.70 7.14
N LEU A 88 2.41 13.44 7.23
CA LEU A 88 1.62 13.85 6.06
C LEU A 88 2.41 14.78 5.13
N TYR A 89 3.14 15.75 5.70
CA TYR A 89 3.99 16.65 4.93
C TYR A 89 5.13 15.92 4.21
N ARG A 90 5.84 15.03 4.91
CA ARG A 90 6.90 14.19 4.32
C ARG A 90 6.36 13.26 3.25
N TYR A 91 5.12 12.81 3.41
CA TYR A 91 4.45 12.00 2.40
C TYR A 91 4.19 12.78 1.12
N SER A 92 3.70 14.02 1.22
CA SER A 92 3.32 14.86 0.08
C SER A 92 4.50 15.53 -0.64
N LEU A 93 5.62 15.76 0.05
CA LEU A 93 6.80 16.45 -0.49
C LEU A 93 7.31 15.89 -1.83
N PRO A 94 7.62 14.58 -1.96
CA PRO A 94 8.10 14.03 -3.24
C PRO A 94 7.09 14.16 -4.38
N ILE A 95 5.79 14.10 -4.07
CA ILE A 95 4.70 14.22 -5.04
C ILE A 95 4.63 15.66 -5.57
N ALA A 96 4.80 16.64 -4.69
CA ALA A 96 4.85 18.06 -5.06
C ALA A 96 6.10 18.40 -5.89
N GLU A 97 7.26 17.83 -5.55
CA GLU A 97 8.50 18.04 -6.33
C GLU A 97 8.42 17.40 -7.73
N MET A 98 7.75 16.25 -7.86
CA MET A 98 7.47 15.63 -9.17
C MET A 98 6.56 16.49 -10.07
N ARG A 99 5.68 17.31 -9.48
CA ARG A 99 4.88 18.28 -10.23
C ARG A 99 5.75 19.42 -10.75
N ASP A 100 6.66 19.96 -9.92
CA ASP A 100 7.54 21.07 -10.30
C ASP A 100 8.53 20.66 -11.40
N ARG A 101 9.06 19.44 -11.34
CA ARG A 101 9.93 18.87 -12.40
C ARG A 101 9.23 18.66 -13.74
N ARG A 102 7.90 18.57 -13.80
CA ARG A 102 7.15 18.53 -15.06
C ARG A 102 6.99 19.91 -15.72
N PHE A 103 7.22 21.00 -14.98
CA PHE A 103 7.27 22.35 -15.54
C PHE A 103 8.69 22.79 -15.95
N ALA A 104 9.73 22.12 -15.46
CA ALA A 104 11.12 22.39 -15.81
C ALA A 104 11.58 21.74 -17.14
N LEU A 105 10.66 21.12 -17.90
CA LEU A 105 10.92 20.49 -19.19
C LEU A 105 9.92 21.02 -20.23
N LEU A 106 9.97 22.33 -20.46
CA LEU A 106 9.47 23.02 -21.65
C LEU A 106 10.54 24.01 -22.13
#